data_AF-A0A950G2I9-F1
#
_entry.id   AF-A0A950G2I9-F1
#
_cell.length_a   1.000
_cell.length_b   1.000
_cell.length_c   1.000
_cell.angle_alpha   90.00
_cell.angle_beta   90.00
_cell.angle_gamma   90.00
#
_symmetry.space_group_name_H-M   'P 1'
#
loop_
_entity.id
_entity.type
_entity.pdbx_description
1 polymer ?
#
loop_
_entity_poly.entity_id
_entity_poly.type
_entity_poly.pdbx_seq_one_letter_code
_entity_poly.pdbx_strand_id
1 'polypeptide(L)'
;MPEKLLTEAEWKKFSKGRDLKDAALLKAMAGYDKARTPEAQLKALPLIEKEVELLRKAGKGDKELVAQLDSMDKALERETKAVKAAEKQAQESEAEEGDEAPDLLTTKMIPLLRQVKKGEELPVMVASDGKKVAVLMSRRAISPSRRKLLQDYLAGSGALKYFLGTCLFEENAYTFVLKTQAAGLAKKLKAGLLEQVNLRLKVRVRGEQPDDVDDDGEEAPPDELEAHENVAKAAAAAAAAAAASAAAAAAAPAPGEADPLEAEYEKRWAVLERRVQAALRQGSAVASKIRAVADFVSAKGSAKQFKAALQGMDSLEKLLEAPPEAAAPTGEAPAPGDRPVNEGAAFNARFAALMPKIKEAMASNGELKAKVTEAGAAASSRQFERAQGLLDEVEDMLAAAGTAPKGEEDPKAAEHRALLARLQPLYDQANGGGLSPEQQASLQKVHAAWNMAEESADAGNFERALTILKRLDEGGLLAGLAGPRPAATTGGGTGRLVRQRSFMLKEWARMPDELHARLQGLRTLLADSEADEDPDGLVDGIEDALDGLLDEIQDTMDQAINDGDTAVFAGLRERARSHALMQHLLTAPDFDGGALLGAVEGALERIERAMLAD
;
A
#
# COMPACT_ATOMS: atom_id res chain seq x y z
N MET A 1 -1.18 19.54 28.12
CA MET A 1 -1.41 20.92 27.65
C MET A 1 -0.20 21.85 27.94
N PRO A 2 1.01 21.54 27.43
CA PRO A 2 2.16 22.44 27.52
C PRO A 2 2.03 23.69 26.62
N GLU A 3 1.25 23.60 25.54
CA GLU A 3 1.05 24.67 24.54
C GLU A 3 0.54 25.98 25.14
N LYS A 4 -0.26 25.93 26.21
CA LYS A 4 -0.82 27.14 26.83
C LYS A 4 0.26 28.07 27.38
N LEU A 5 1.37 27.52 27.89
CA LEU A 5 2.44 28.28 28.54
C LEU A 5 3.29 29.11 27.56
N LEU A 6 3.26 28.78 26.26
CA LEU A 6 4.01 29.49 25.23
C LEU A 6 3.18 30.55 24.49
N THR A 7 2.00 30.90 25.01
CA THR A 7 1.12 31.91 24.40
C THR A 7 1.30 33.30 24.99
N GLU A 8 1.20 34.33 24.15
CA GLU A 8 1.26 35.74 24.58
C GLU A 8 0.19 36.05 25.64
N ALA A 9 -0.99 35.44 25.53
CA ALA A 9 -2.12 35.66 26.43
C ALA A 9 -1.85 35.14 27.85
N GLU A 10 -1.29 33.95 28.00
CA GLU A 10 -0.96 33.39 29.32
C GLU A 10 0.19 34.16 29.97
N TRP A 11 1.21 34.57 29.21
CA TRP A 11 2.29 35.39 29.75
C TRP A 11 1.79 36.77 30.22
N LYS A 12 0.94 37.45 29.44
CA LYS A 12 0.32 38.73 29.85
C LYS A 12 -0.53 38.60 31.10
N LYS A 13 -1.23 37.48 31.30
CA LYS A 13 -1.98 37.24 32.55
C LYS A 13 -1.05 37.14 33.75
N PHE A 14 0.09 36.47 33.57
CA PHE A 14 1.10 36.29 34.62
C PHE A 14 1.84 37.60 34.95
N SER A 15 2.25 38.37 33.93
CA SER A 15 3.01 39.60 34.11
C SER A 15 2.15 40.81 34.50
N LYS A 16 0.82 40.72 34.41
CA LYS A 16 -0.08 41.81 34.79
C LYS A 16 0.14 42.27 36.23
N GLY A 17 0.53 43.53 36.39
CA GLY A 17 0.79 44.14 37.70
C GLY A 17 2.17 43.84 38.28
N ARG A 18 3.01 43.10 37.55
CA ARG A 18 4.44 42.94 37.85
C ARG A 18 5.21 43.85 36.89
N ASP A 19 6.05 44.75 37.38
CA ASP A 19 6.89 45.63 36.55
C ASP A 19 8.07 44.86 35.91
N LEU A 20 7.75 43.85 35.09
CA LEU A 20 8.71 43.01 34.38
C LEU A 20 9.12 43.67 33.07
N LYS A 21 10.41 43.59 32.71
CA LYS A 21 10.93 44.07 31.41
C LYS A 21 10.71 43.00 30.32
N ASP A 22 9.47 42.60 30.09
CA ASP A 22 9.10 41.44 29.28
C ASP A 22 8.74 41.75 27.82
N ALA A 23 8.86 43.01 27.38
CA ALA A 23 8.50 43.43 26.03
C ALA A 23 9.23 42.64 24.92
N ALA A 24 10.47 42.23 25.15
CA ALA A 24 11.24 41.41 24.21
C ALA A 24 10.72 39.96 24.15
N LEU A 25 10.37 39.37 25.30
CA LEU A 25 9.75 38.05 25.38
C LEU A 25 8.39 38.03 24.67
N LEU A 26 7.52 39.01 24.92
CA LEU A 26 6.24 39.17 24.23
C LEU A 26 6.40 39.23 22.70
N LYS A 27 7.43 39.94 22.22
CA LYS A 27 7.74 40.02 20.79
C LYS A 27 8.21 38.67 20.22
N ALA A 28 9.02 37.92 20.97
CA ALA A 28 9.47 36.59 20.55
C ALA A 28 8.29 35.59 20.49
N MET A 29 7.41 35.60 21.50
CA MET A 29 6.20 34.77 21.53
C MET A 29 5.23 35.11 20.38
N ALA A 30 4.99 36.40 20.11
CA ALA A 30 4.19 36.81 18.96
C ALA A 30 4.83 36.42 17.61
N GLY A 31 6.16 36.28 17.56
CA GLY A 31 6.87 35.74 16.40
C GLY A 31 6.63 34.24 16.22
N TYR A 32 6.63 33.49 17.32
CA TYR A 32 6.28 32.07 17.33
C TYR A 32 4.82 31.82 16.94
N ASP A 33 3.87 32.57 17.48
CA ASP A 33 2.44 32.45 17.14
C ASP A 33 2.16 32.74 15.65
N LYS A 34 2.99 33.56 15.00
CA LYS A 34 2.90 33.85 13.56
C LYS A 34 3.59 32.80 12.69
N ALA A 35 4.45 31.96 13.25
CA ALA A 35 5.17 30.93 12.53
C ALA A 35 4.24 29.75 12.23
N ARG A 36 3.79 29.66 10.97
CA ARG A 36 2.87 28.61 10.50
C ARG A 36 3.55 27.34 9.99
N THR A 37 4.88 27.35 9.86
CA THR A 37 5.65 26.20 9.37
C THR A 37 6.58 25.68 10.47
N PRO A 38 6.84 24.36 10.50
CA PRO A 38 7.76 23.77 11.48
C PRO A 38 9.15 24.43 11.48
N GLU A 39 9.67 24.77 10.29
CA GLU A 39 10.96 25.45 10.15
C GLU A 39 10.96 26.86 10.76
N ALA A 40 9.88 27.63 10.55
CA ALA A 40 9.74 28.97 11.13
C ALA A 40 9.57 28.90 12.65
N GLN A 41 8.85 27.88 13.15
CA GLN A 41 8.69 27.64 14.59
C GLN A 41 10.03 27.30 15.23
N LEU A 42 10.84 26.44 14.60
CA LEU A 42 12.19 26.09 15.07
C LEU A 42 13.15 27.29 15.11
N LYS A 43 12.99 28.27 14.21
CA LYS A 43 13.75 29.52 14.23
C LYS A 43 13.28 30.48 15.32
N ALA A 44 12.02 30.42 15.72
CA ALA A 44 11.44 31.31 16.73
C ALA A 44 11.68 30.82 18.18
N LEU A 45 11.69 29.50 18.41
CA LEU A 45 11.87 28.92 19.76
C LEU A 45 13.18 29.37 20.48
N PRO A 46 14.36 29.42 19.82
CA PRO A 46 15.59 29.91 20.45
C PRO A 46 15.54 31.39 20.87
N LEU A 47 14.71 32.20 20.21
CA LEU A 47 14.52 33.60 20.61
C LEU A 47 13.73 33.69 21.92
N ILE A 48 12.71 32.84 22.09
CA ILE A 48 11.94 32.77 23.35
C ILE A 48 12.86 32.29 24.49
N GLU A 49 13.62 31.22 24.26
CA GLU A 49 14.57 30.67 25.25
C GLU A 49 15.57 31.73 25.73
N LYS A 50 16.16 32.50 24.80
CA LYS A 50 17.09 33.59 25.13
C LYS A 50 16.44 34.67 26.00
N GLU A 51 15.22 35.09 25.67
CA GLU A 51 14.52 36.13 26.43
C GLU A 51 14.05 35.63 27.81
N VAL A 52 13.67 34.35 27.91
CA VAL A 52 13.38 33.66 29.19
C VAL A 52 14.62 33.67 30.10
N GLU A 53 15.81 33.37 29.56
CA GLU A 53 17.05 33.38 30.34
C GLU A 53 17.44 34.80 30.81
N LEU A 54 17.23 35.82 29.97
CA LEU A 54 17.46 37.22 30.33
C LEU A 54 16.52 37.69 31.45
N LEU A 55 15.22 37.34 31.36
CA LEU A 55 14.24 37.62 32.41
C LEU A 55 14.57 36.87 33.71
N ARG A 56 15.02 35.61 33.62
CA ARG A 56 15.49 34.85 34.80
C ARG A 56 16.66 35.54 35.48
N LYS A 57 17.62 36.08 34.71
CA LYS A 57 18.77 36.82 35.25
C LYS A 57 18.37 38.15 35.90
N ALA A 58 17.41 38.86 35.33
CA ALA A 58 16.89 40.12 35.89
C ALA A 58 16.03 39.88 37.13
N GLY A 59 15.33 38.75 37.21
CA GLY A 59 14.32 38.42 38.21
C GLY A 59 14.72 37.40 39.28
N LYS A 60 16.02 37.18 39.51
CA LYS A 60 16.52 36.11 40.43
C LYS A 60 15.95 36.14 41.86
N GLY A 61 15.39 37.27 42.29
CA GLY A 61 14.76 37.42 43.61
C GLY A 61 13.28 37.02 43.68
N ASP A 62 12.58 36.94 42.55
CA ASP A 62 11.16 36.57 42.49
C ASP A 62 11.02 35.07 42.23
N LYS A 63 10.72 34.31 43.28
CA LYS A 63 10.57 32.85 43.22
C LYS A 63 9.42 32.40 42.31
N GLU A 64 8.35 33.18 42.22
CA GLU A 64 7.20 32.86 41.38
C GLU A 64 7.54 33.07 39.91
N LEU A 65 8.25 34.15 39.60
CA LEU A 65 8.79 34.38 38.25
C LEU A 65 9.75 33.26 37.84
N VAL A 66 10.68 32.87 38.71
CA VAL A 66 11.61 31.76 38.41
C VAL A 66 10.84 30.46 38.14
N ALA A 67 9.85 30.11 38.96
CA ALA A 67 9.03 28.91 38.75
C ALA A 67 8.22 28.94 37.44
N GLN A 68 7.70 30.11 37.06
CA GLN A 68 7.01 30.28 35.78
C GLN A 68 7.96 30.12 34.60
N LEU A 69 9.15 30.73 34.67
CA LEU A 69 10.18 30.62 33.62
C LEU A 69 10.72 29.18 33.51
N ASP A 70 10.87 28.44 34.62
CA ASP A 70 11.23 27.02 34.60
C ASP A 70 10.14 26.16 33.94
N SER A 71 8.87 26.54 34.11
CA SER A 71 7.74 25.88 33.44
C SER A 71 7.71 26.20 31.94
N MET A 72 8.09 27.43 31.55
CA MET A 72 8.26 27.81 30.15
C MET A 72 9.42 27.09 29.48
N ASP A 73 10.57 26.95 30.13
CA ASP A 73 11.71 26.18 29.58
C ASP A 73 11.33 24.72 29.32
N LYS A 74 10.62 24.08 30.25
CA LYS A 74 10.09 22.71 30.05
C LYS A 74 9.08 22.64 28.90
N ALA A 75 8.29 23.69 28.69
CA ALA A 75 7.39 23.76 27.55
C ALA A 75 8.17 23.95 26.23
N LEU A 76 9.18 24.81 26.21
CA LEU A 76 10.08 25.03 25.06
C LEU A 76 10.82 23.77 24.65
N GLU A 77 11.34 22.97 25.59
CA GLU A 77 12.00 21.69 25.29
C GLU A 77 11.04 20.70 24.63
N ARG A 78 9.83 20.57 25.18
CA ARG A 78 8.79 19.68 24.65
C ARG A 78 8.36 20.11 23.26
N GLU A 79 8.15 21.41 23.07
CA GLU A 79 7.73 21.99 21.79
C GLU A 79 8.84 21.85 20.74
N THR A 80 10.09 22.14 21.09
CA THR A 80 11.25 21.93 20.21
C THR A 80 11.35 20.48 19.77
N LYS A 81 11.12 19.52 20.67
CA LYS A 81 11.10 18.09 20.33
C LYS A 81 9.94 17.74 19.40
N ALA A 82 8.75 18.28 19.66
CA ALA A 82 7.56 18.05 18.83
C ALA A 82 7.74 18.63 17.42
N VAL A 83 8.22 19.86 17.28
CA VAL A 83 8.44 20.52 15.99
C VAL A 83 9.59 19.85 15.22
N LYS A 84 10.68 19.43 15.87
CA LYS A 84 11.74 18.61 15.22
C LYS A 84 11.22 17.25 14.76
N ALA A 85 10.35 16.61 15.54
CA ALA A 85 9.73 15.34 15.12
C ALA A 85 8.82 15.55 13.91
N ALA A 86 8.03 16.63 13.88
CA ALA A 86 7.20 17.00 12.73
C ALA A 86 8.05 17.35 11.49
N GLU A 87 9.19 18.03 11.66
CA GLU A 87 10.14 18.30 10.57
C GLU A 87 10.78 17.01 10.04
N LYS A 88 11.24 16.13 10.93
CA LYS A 88 11.82 14.84 10.55
C LYS A 88 10.78 13.96 9.83
N GLN A 89 9.55 13.93 10.32
CA GLN A 89 8.46 13.18 9.69
C GLN A 89 8.09 13.77 8.32
N ALA A 90 8.15 15.10 8.16
CA ALA A 90 7.98 15.74 6.86
C ALA A 90 9.14 15.40 5.91
N GLN A 91 10.38 15.40 6.39
CA GLN A 91 11.58 15.06 5.60
C GLN A 91 11.66 13.57 5.23
N GLU A 92 11.32 12.65 6.15
CA GLU A 92 11.28 11.21 5.87
C GLU A 92 10.17 10.89 4.85
N SER A 93 9.00 11.56 4.93
CA SER A 93 7.98 11.44 3.88
C SER A 93 8.40 12.04 2.54
N GLU A 94 9.28 13.05 2.52
CA GLU A 94 9.87 13.58 1.28
C GLU A 94 10.95 12.65 0.69
N ALA A 95 11.65 11.87 1.53
CA ALA A 95 12.68 10.94 1.10
C ALA A 95 12.11 9.62 0.55
N GLU A 96 11.04 9.09 1.14
CA GLU A 96 10.38 7.87 0.64
C GLU A 96 9.58 8.10 -0.66
N GLU A 97 9.04 9.31 -0.89
CA GLU A 97 8.28 9.64 -2.10
C GLU A 97 9.11 10.41 -3.16
N GLY A 98 10.44 10.48 -2.99
CA GLY A 98 11.36 11.21 -3.87
C GLY A 98 11.76 10.45 -5.15
N ASP A 99 11.63 9.13 -5.16
CA ASP A 99 12.15 8.27 -6.23
C ASP A 99 11.09 7.79 -7.26
N GLU A 100 9.83 8.23 -7.15
CA GLU A 100 8.72 7.81 -8.03
C GLU A 100 8.16 8.96 -8.90
N ALA A 101 9.05 9.78 -9.48
CA ALA A 101 8.74 11.09 -10.03
C ALA A 101 7.70 11.17 -11.18
N PRO A 102 7.57 10.19 -12.12
CA PRO A 102 6.56 10.29 -13.18
C PRO A 102 5.20 9.70 -12.79
N ASP A 103 5.19 8.57 -12.07
CA ASP A 103 3.98 7.79 -11.79
C ASP A 103 3.03 8.49 -10.80
N LEU A 104 3.58 9.38 -9.97
CA LEU A 104 2.82 10.24 -9.06
C LEU A 104 1.85 11.18 -9.79
N LEU A 105 2.20 11.64 -11.00
CA LEU A 105 1.38 12.56 -11.79
C LEU A 105 0.43 11.84 -12.75
N THR A 106 0.52 10.52 -12.87
CA THR A 106 -0.27 9.72 -13.81
C THR A 106 -1.05 8.63 -13.06
N THR A 107 -0.44 7.47 -12.81
CA THR A 107 -1.08 6.28 -12.25
C THR A 107 -1.60 6.51 -10.83
N LYS A 108 -0.84 7.20 -9.97
CA LYS A 108 -1.22 7.42 -8.57
C LYS A 108 -2.28 8.52 -8.38
N MET A 109 -2.60 9.29 -9.42
CA MET A 109 -3.68 10.27 -9.34
C MET A 109 -5.08 9.65 -9.43
N ILE A 110 -5.23 8.50 -10.10
CA ILE A 110 -6.54 7.86 -10.31
C ILE A 110 -7.22 7.47 -8.98
N PRO A 111 -6.54 6.81 -8.02
CA PRO A 111 -7.12 6.52 -6.71
C PRO A 111 -7.53 7.77 -5.93
N LEU A 112 -6.76 8.86 -6.04
CA LEU A 112 -7.06 10.13 -5.37
C LEU A 112 -8.30 10.81 -5.95
N LEU A 113 -8.50 10.74 -7.26
CA LEU A 113 -9.72 11.22 -7.91
C LEU A 113 -10.94 10.40 -7.45
N ARG A 114 -10.82 9.08 -7.31
CA ARG A 114 -11.89 8.25 -6.74
C ARG A 114 -12.22 8.64 -5.30
N GLN A 115 -11.22 8.98 -4.49
CA GLN A 115 -11.43 9.48 -3.11
C GLN A 115 -12.19 10.79 -3.10
N VAL A 116 -11.81 11.73 -3.97
CA VAL A 116 -12.54 13.00 -4.09
C VAL A 116 -13.99 12.77 -4.52
N LYS A 117 -14.23 11.85 -5.47
CA LYS A 117 -15.59 11.47 -5.89
C LYS A 117 -16.43 10.87 -4.75
N LYS A 118 -15.81 10.20 -3.77
CA LYS A 118 -16.47 9.68 -2.55
C LYS A 118 -16.77 10.76 -1.51
N GLY A 119 -16.40 12.02 -1.77
CA GLY A 119 -16.66 13.16 -0.90
C GLY A 119 -15.48 13.60 -0.03
N GLU A 120 -14.27 13.07 -0.25
CA GLU A 120 -13.08 13.56 0.43
C GLU A 120 -12.56 14.87 -0.20
N GLU A 121 -12.08 15.80 0.63
CA GLU A 121 -11.41 17.01 0.16
C GLU A 121 -9.89 16.80 0.17
N LEU A 122 -9.24 16.94 -0.99
CA LEU A 122 -7.80 16.74 -1.10
C LEU A 122 -7.05 18.03 -1.49
N PRO A 123 -5.94 18.38 -0.83
CA PRO A 123 -5.10 19.49 -1.25
C PRO A 123 -4.52 19.25 -2.65
N VAL A 124 -4.46 20.32 -3.45
CA VAL A 124 -4.02 20.29 -4.84
C VAL A 124 -3.02 21.43 -5.13
N MET A 125 -2.03 21.12 -5.96
CA MET A 125 -1.10 22.08 -6.55
C MET A 125 -1.22 22.01 -8.07
N VAL A 126 -1.49 23.15 -8.70
CA VAL A 126 -1.62 23.29 -10.15
C VAL A 126 -0.46 24.13 -10.66
N ALA A 127 0.30 23.62 -11.62
CA ALA A 127 1.31 24.38 -12.36
C ALA A 127 0.81 24.71 -13.76
N SER A 128 0.98 25.94 -14.21
CA SER A 128 0.65 26.36 -15.57
C SER A 128 1.78 27.18 -16.21
N ASP A 129 2.13 26.84 -17.44
CA ASP A 129 3.04 27.64 -18.29
C ASP A 129 2.28 28.64 -19.19
N GLY A 130 0.95 28.71 -19.04
CA GLY A 130 0.04 29.48 -19.87
C GLY A 130 -0.69 28.68 -20.95
N LYS A 131 -0.08 27.61 -21.49
CA LYS A 131 -0.63 26.71 -22.52
C LYS A 131 -0.96 25.33 -21.96
N LYS A 132 -0.01 24.72 -21.26
CA LYS A 132 -0.12 23.44 -20.57
C LYS A 132 -0.38 23.65 -19.09
N VAL A 133 -1.03 22.65 -18.49
CA VAL A 133 -1.32 22.61 -17.06
C VAL A 133 -1.01 21.21 -16.54
N ALA A 134 -0.36 21.14 -15.39
CA ALA A 134 -0.14 19.91 -14.65
C ALA A 134 -0.73 20.05 -13.25
N VAL A 135 -1.38 18.99 -12.78
CA VAL A 135 -2.06 18.91 -11.49
C VAL A 135 -1.36 17.86 -10.64
N LEU A 136 -1.16 18.17 -9.35
CA LEU A 136 -0.71 17.24 -8.34
C LEU A 136 -1.70 17.25 -7.18
N MET A 137 -2.17 16.06 -6.80
CA MET A 137 -3.05 15.85 -5.64
C MET A 137 -2.31 15.02 -4.60
N SER A 138 -2.58 15.27 -3.31
CA SER A 138 -2.02 14.47 -2.23
C SER A 138 -3.03 14.34 -1.09
N ARG A 139 -2.92 13.27 -0.30
CA ARG A 139 -3.67 13.09 0.95
C ARG A 139 -3.18 14.03 2.06
N ARG A 140 -2.02 14.67 1.88
CA ARG A 140 -1.39 15.58 2.84
C ARG A 140 -1.11 16.92 2.18
N ALA A 141 -0.84 17.94 3.01
CA ALA A 141 -0.49 19.26 2.51
C ALA A 141 0.74 19.18 1.57
N ILE A 142 0.60 19.71 0.36
CA ILE A 142 1.66 19.64 -0.67
C ILE A 142 2.74 20.66 -0.35
N SER A 143 3.97 20.19 -0.13
CA SER A 143 5.13 21.05 0.14
C SER A 143 5.58 21.80 -1.13
N PRO A 144 6.17 23.01 -1.00
CA PRO A 144 6.68 23.76 -2.16
C PRO A 144 7.80 23.07 -2.94
N SER A 145 8.46 22.06 -2.37
CA SER A 145 9.53 21.28 -3.02
C SER A 145 9.00 20.49 -4.23
N ARG A 146 7.73 20.07 -4.20
CA ARG A 146 7.02 19.37 -5.30
C ARG A 146 6.83 20.23 -6.56
N ARG A 147 7.09 21.54 -6.48
CA ARG A 147 7.07 22.43 -7.66
C ARG A 147 8.08 21.99 -8.73
N LYS A 148 9.23 21.46 -8.33
CA LYS A 148 10.26 20.98 -9.26
C LYS A 148 9.75 19.80 -10.10
N LEU A 149 9.01 18.88 -9.48
CA LEU A 149 8.41 17.73 -10.17
C LEU A 149 7.41 18.21 -11.25
N LEU A 150 6.53 19.16 -10.91
CA LEU A 150 5.61 19.77 -11.88
C LEU A 150 6.35 20.54 -13.00
N GLN A 151 7.48 21.16 -12.68
CA GLN A 151 8.32 21.86 -13.65
C GLN A 151 8.99 20.90 -14.63
N ASP A 152 9.54 19.81 -14.12
CA ASP A 152 10.20 18.77 -14.90
C ASP A 152 9.17 18.08 -15.82
N TYR A 153 7.95 17.83 -15.33
CA TYR A 153 6.86 17.25 -16.12
C TYR A 153 6.40 18.14 -17.27
N LEU A 154 6.25 19.45 -17.04
CA LEU A 154 5.85 20.40 -18.09
C LEU A 154 6.98 20.67 -19.11
N ALA A 155 8.21 20.23 -18.83
CA ALA A 155 9.41 20.35 -19.68
C ALA A 155 9.65 21.77 -20.24
N GLY A 156 9.07 22.79 -19.61
CA GLY A 156 9.07 24.17 -20.08
C GLY A 156 10.15 24.99 -19.39
N SER A 157 10.99 25.67 -20.17
CA SER A 157 11.98 26.65 -19.67
C SER A 157 11.36 28.01 -19.26
N GLY A 158 10.03 28.09 -19.17
CA GLY A 158 9.28 29.31 -18.87
C GLY A 158 8.96 29.50 -17.38
N ALA A 159 8.62 30.73 -17.00
CA ALA A 159 8.15 31.04 -15.65
C ALA A 159 6.77 30.40 -15.39
N LEU A 160 6.75 29.27 -14.67
CA LEU A 160 5.53 28.57 -14.27
C LEU A 160 4.79 29.33 -13.18
N LYS A 161 3.48 29.44 -13.34
CA LYS A 161 2.57 29.92 -12.28
C LYS A 161 2.07 28.72 -11.49
N TYR A 162 2.19 28.79 -10.17
CA TYR A 162 1.71 27.76 -9.26
C TYR A 162 0.49 28.25 -8.50
N PHE A 163 -0.56 27.46 -8.51
CA PHE A 163 -1.80 27.68 -7.76
C PHE A 163 -1.91 26.60 -6.70
N LEU A 164 -2.20 27.01 -5.47
CA LEU A 164 -2.48 26.11 -4.35
C LEU A 164 -3.97 26.20 -4.03
N GLY A 165 -4.55 25.05 -3.69
CA GLY A 165 -5.95 24.97 -3.32
C GLY A 165 -6.38 23.59 -2.85
N THR A 166 -7.68 23.32 -3.00
CA THR A 166 -8.29 22.05 -2.61
C THR A 166 -9.18 21.54 -3.76
N CYS A 167 -9.25 20.23 -3.94
CA CYS A 167 -10.14 19.56 -4.89
C CYS A 167 -11.21 18.79 -4.12
N LEU A 168 -12.46 18.97 -4.53
CA LEU A 168 -13.65 18.37 -3.93
C LEU A 168 -14.67 18.03 -5.02
N PHE A 169 -15.59 17.09 -4.78
CA PHE A 169 -16.59 16.68 -5.77
C PHE A 169 -17.95 17.30 -5.46
N GLU A 170 -18.38 18.27 -6.27
CA GLU A 170 -19.64 19.04 -6.09
C GLU A 170 -20.35 19.16 -7.44
N GLU A 171 -21.69 19.12 -7.45
CA GLU A 171 -22.51 19.22 -8.67
C GLU A 171 -22.09 18.22 -9.78
N ASN A 172 -21.68 17.02 -9.39
CA ASN A 172 -21.22 15.97 -10.31
C ASN A 172 -19.97 16.39 -11.14
N ALA A 173 -19.13 17.26 -10.58
CA ALA A 173 -17.87 17.69 -11.17
C ALA A 173 -16.76 17.81 -10.11
N TYR A 174 -15.51 17.62 -10.54
CA TYR A 174 -14.32 17.89 -9.74
C TYR A 174 -14.11 19.41 -9.67
N THR A 175 -14.38 19.98 -8.51
CA THR A 175 -14.28 21.42 -8.24
C THR A 175 -12.93 21.73 -7.60
N PHE A 176 -12.11 22.53 -8.28
CA PHE A 176 -10.83 23.01 -7.78
C PHE A 176 -11.01 24.40 -7.16
N VAL A 177 -10.95 24.47 -5.84
CA VAL A 177 -11.03 25.72 -5.06
C VAL A 177 -9.63 26.31 -4.94
N LEU A 178 -9.34 27.37 -5.68
CA LEU A 178 -8.01 27.97 -5.77
C LEU A 178 -7.99 29.38 -5.17
N LYS A 179 -6.87 29.76 -4.55
CA LYS A 179 -6.71 31.08 -3.93
C LYS A 179 -6.78 32.25 -4.90
N THR A 180 -6.31 32.07 -6.13
CA THR A 180 -6.37 33.08 -7.17
C THR A 180 -7.08 32.50 -8.37
N GLN A 181 -8.26 33.03 -8.67
CA GLN A 181 -9.01 32.66 -9.85
C GLN A 181 -8.28 33.20 -11.10
N ALA A 182 -8.14 32.35 -12.11
CA ALA A 182 -7.67 32.75 -13.42
C ALA A 182 -8.73 32.29 -14.42
N ALA A 183 -9.34 33.24 -15.14
CA ALA A 183 -10.35 32.94 -16.15
C ALA A 183 -9.79 31.95 -17.20
N GLY A 184 -10.59 30.94 -17.53
CA GLY A 184 -10.23 29.90 -18.49
C GLY A 184 -9.28 28.85 -17.93
N LEU A 185 -9.12 28.76 -16.61
CA LEU A 185 -8.30 27.71 -15.99
C LEU A 185 -9.04 26.37 -15.99
N ALA A 186 -10.38 26.36 -15.91
CA ALA A 186 -11.17 25.13 -15.96
C ALA A 186 -10.92 24.32 -17.24
N LYS A 187 -10.98 24.99 -18.40
CA LYS A 187 -10.68 24.39 -19.71
C LYS A 187 -9.26 23.83 -19.80
N LYS A 188 -8.29 24.55 -19.23
CA LYS A 188 -6.88 24.12 -19.23
C LYS A 188 -6.63 22.97 -18.26
N LEU A 189 -7.28 22.96 -17.10
CA LEU A 189 -7.23 21.85 -16.14
C LEU A 189 -7.84 20.58 -16.71
N LYS A 190 -8.99 20.70 -17.39
CA LYS A 190 -9.63 19.58 -18.11
C LYS A 190 -8.68 18.98 -19.15
N ALA A 191 -8.01 19.83 -19.95
CA ALA A 191 -7.02 19.37 -20.91
C ALA A 191 -5.77 18.74 -20.25
N GLY A 192 -5.27 19.35 -19.16
CA GLY A 192 -4.12 18.86 -18.42
C GLY A 192 -4.37 17.51 -17.72
N LEU A 193 -5.52 17.35 -17.07
CA LEU A 193 -5.93 16.09 -16.46
C LEU A 193 -6.14 15.00 -17.52
N LEU A 194 -6.70 15.35 -18.69
CA LEU A 194 -6.79 14.40 -19.80
C LEU A 194 -5.39 13.96 -20.29
N GLU A 195 -4.40 14.86 -20.34
CA GLU A 195 -3.01 14.51 -20.71
C GLU A 195 -2.32 13.67 -19.62
N GLN A 196 -2.58 13.96 -18.33
CA GLN A 196 -1.94 13.31 -17.18
C GLN A 196 -2.51 11.93 -16.85
N VAL A 197 -3.83 11.82 -16.70
CA VAL A 197 -4.49 10.58 -16.25
C VAL A 197 -5.24 9.86 -17.36
N ASN A 198 -5.30 10.44 -18.57
CA ASN A 198 -6.04 9.90 -19.72
C ASN A 198 -7.53 9.64 -19.42
N LEU A 199 -8.11 10.43 -18.50
CA LEU A 199 -9.52 10.38 -18.13
C LEU A 199 -10.22 11.70 -18.49
N ARG A 200 -11.43 11.60 -19.03
CA ARG A 200 -12.29 12.74 -19.31
C ARG A 200 -13.12 13.07 -18.08
N LEU A 201 -12.70 14.07 -17.32
CA LEU A 201 -13.35 14.48 -16.08
C LEU A 201 -14.13 15.79 -16.28
N LYS A 202 -15.29 15.90 -15.63
CA LYS A 202 -15.99 17.20 -15.48
C LYS A 202 -15.24 18.03 -14.46
N VAL A 203 -14.74 19.21 -14.87
CA VAL A 203 -13.87 20.06 -14.05
C VAL A 203 -14.50 21.43 -13.91
N ARG A 204 -14.58 21.92 -12.67
CA ARG A 204 -15.02 23.28 -12.33
C ARG A 204 -13.91 23.97 -11.52
N VAL A 205 -13.77 25.29 -11.65
CA VAL A 205 -12.80 26.06 -10.87
C VAL A 205 -13.54 27.15 -10.11
N ARG A 206 -13.31 27.21 -8.79
CA ARG A 206 -13.92 28.21 -7.90
C ARG A 206 -12.84 29.02 -7.19
N GLY A 207 -13.10 30.30 -6.97
CA GLY A 207 -12.29 31.13 -6.07
C GLY A 207 -12.51 30.81 -4.58
N GLU A 208 -11.88 31.56 -3.67
CA GLU A 208 -12.19 31.47 -2.22
C GLU A 208 -13.63 31.91 -1.92
N GLN A 209 -14.29 32.67 -2.81
CA GLN A 209 -15.68 33.07 -2.68
C GLN A 209 -16.61 32.09 -3.43
N PRO A 210 -17.71 31.64 -2.79
CA PRO A 210 -18.64 30.67 -3.39
C PRO A 210 -19.24 31.10 -4.74
N ASP A 211 -19.44 32.41 -4.94
CA ASP A 211 -20.12 32.96 -6.12
C ASP A 211 -19.20 33.14 -7.34
N ASP A 212 -17.90 32.88 -7.20
CA ASP A 212 -16.91 33.11 -8.24
C ASP A 212 -16.51 31.80 -8.94
N VAL A 213 -17.38 31.34 -9.85
CA VAL A 213 -17.29 30.03 -10.53
C VAL A 213 -16.94 30.20 -12.00
N ASP A 214 -15.83 29.59 -12.42
CA ASP A 214 -15.44 29.40 -13.83
C ASP A 214 -15.82 27.97 -14.23
N ASP A 215 -16.91 27.84 -15.00
CA ASP A 215 -17.45 26.57 -15.49
C ASP A 215 -17.26 26.48 -17.02
N ASP A 216 -16.75 25.35 -17.51
CA ASP A 216 -16.44 25.14 -18.93
C ASP A 216 -17.70 24.86 -19.77
N GLY A 217 -18.90 24.79 -19.17
CA GLY A 217 -20.20 24.83 -19.86
C GLY A 217 -20.48 23.73 -20.89
N GLU A 218 -19.55 22.81 -21.10
CA GLU A 218 -19.59 21.76 -22.10
C GLU A 218 -19.96 20.44 -21.42
N GLU A 219 -21.20 20.01 -21.65
CA GLU A 219 -21.83 18.84 -21.05
C GLU A 219 -21.12 17.55 -21.50
N ALA A 220 -20.17 17.08 -20.69
CA ALA A 220 -19.58 15.76 -20.91
C ALA A 220 -20.63 14.66 -20.64
N PRO A 221 -20.66 13.56 -21.42
CA PRO A 221 -21.54 12.42 -21.14
C PRO A 221 -21.26 11.85 -19.74
N PRO A 222 -22.27 11.23 -19.10
CA PRO A 222 -22.13 10.67 -17.75
C PRO A 222 -21.06 9.57 -17.70
N ASP A 223 -20.31 9.58 -16.60
CA ASP A 223 -19.08 8.84 -16.23
C ASP A 223 -18.84 7.45 -16.85
N GLU A 224 -17.69 7.29 -17.51
CA GLU A 224 -17.02 6.02 -17.85
C GLU A 224 -15.90 5.70 -16.83
N LEU A 225 -16.24 5.60 -15.54
CA LEU A 225 -15.26 5.26 -14.48
C LEU A 225 -15.29 3.77 -14.05
N GLU A 226 -16.08 2.93 -14.72
CA GLU A 226 -16.24 1.51 -14.33
C GLU A 226 -15.78 0.48 -15.38
N ALA A 227 -15.08 0.86 -16.45
CA ALA A 227 -14.70 -0.11 -17.48
C ALA A 227 -13.32 0.09 -18.08
N HIS A 228 -12.24 0.01 -17.28
CA HIS A 228 -10.89 -0.22 -17.82
C HIS A 228 -10.01 -0.96 -16.82
N GLU A 229 -10.09 -2.29 -16.85
CA GLU A 229 -8.98 -3.16 -16.51
C GLU A 229 -8.44 -3.75 -17.83
N ASN A 230 -7.12 -3.62 -18.01
CA ASN A 230 -6.28 -4.12 -19.10
C ASN A 230 -6.28 -3.43 -20.49
N VAL A 231 -5.05 -3.33 -21.04
CA VAL A 231 -4.62 -2.92 -22.39
C VAL A 231 -4.19 -1.44 -22.59
N ALA A 232 -3.14 -1.00 -21.89
CA ALA A 232 -2.39 0.24 -22.17
C ALA A 232 -1.13 0.02 -23.03
N LYS A 233 -1.28 -0.56 -24.25
CA LYS A 233 -0.17 -0.57 -25.24
C LYS A 233 -0.56 -0.37 -26.70
N ALA A 234 -1.84 -0.24 -27.05
CA ALA A 234 -2.28 -0.15 -28.45
C ALA A 234 -2.79 1.25 -28.91
N ALA A 235 -2.85 2.26 -28.04
CA ALA A 235 -3.54 3.52 -28.34
C ALA A 235 -2.70 4.60 -29.06
N ALA A 236 -1.36 4.47 -29.13
CA ALA A 236 -0.50 5.52 -29.71
C ALA A 236 -0.60 5.66 -31.25
N ALA A 237 -1.14 4.66 -31.96
CA ALA A 237 -1.25 4.71 -33.43
C ALA A 237 -2.61 5.23 -33.95
N ALA A 238 -3.64 5.30 -33.10
CA ALA A 238 -5.00 5.66 -33.52
C ALA A 238 -5.29 7.18 -33.50
N ALA A 239 -4.50 7.97 -32.75
CA ALA A 239 -4.77 9.39 -32.54
C ALA A 239 -4.46 10.29 -33.75
N ALA A 240 -3.66 9.83 -34.73
CA ALA A 240 -3.33 10.61 -35.93
C ALA A 240 -4.44 10.58 -37.01
N ALA A 241 -5.36 9.61 -36.97
CA ALA A 241 -6.40 9.44 -37.99
C ALA A 241 -7.73 10.15 -37.65
N ALA A 242 -7.96 10.51 -36.37
CA ALA A 242 -9.23 11.07 -35.92
C ALA A 242 -9.40 12.58 -36.18
N ALA A 243 -8.32 13.32 -36.47
CA ALA A 243 -8.37 14.77 -36.69
C ALA A 243 -9.02 15.20 -38.03
N ALA A 244 -9.33 14.26 -38.92
CA ALA A 244 -9.92 14.55 -40.24
C ALA A 244 -11.45 14.36 -40.34
N SER A 245 -12.13 13.86 -39.29
CA SER A 245 -13.54 13.41 -39.37
C SER A 245 -14.53 14.18 -38.48
N ALA A 246 -14.17 15.35 -37.95
CA ALA A 246 -15.02 16.12 -37.02
C ALA A 246 -15.48 17.48 -37.58
N ALA A 247 -15.93 17.52 -38.84
CA ALA A 247 -16.61 18.69 -39.43
C ALA A 247 -18.00 18.36 -40.00
N ALA A 248 -18.54 17.16 -39.79
CA ALA A 248 -19.86 16.79 -40.27
C ALA A 248 -20.54 15.78 -39.34
N ALA A 249 -21.32 16.26 -38.37
CA ALA A 249 -22.54 15.60 -37.85
C ALA A 249 -23.05 16.34 -36.60
N ALA A 250 -23.80 17.42 -36.82
CA ALA A 250 -24.75 17.94 -35.85
C ALA A 250 -26.15 17.55 -36.33
N ALA A 251 -26.76 16.53 -35.72
CA ALA A 251 -28.20 16.30 -35.58
C ALA A 251 -28.45 14.88 -35.07
N ALA A 252 -29.00 14.75 -33.86
CA ALA A 252 -29.54 13.49 -33.34
C ALA A 252 -31.01 13.31 -33.77
N PRO A 253 -31.47 12.06 -33.97
CA PRO A 253 -32.87 11.69 -33.77
C PRO A 253 -33.07 10.62 -32.68
N ALA A 254 -34.33 10.43 -32.31
CA ALA A 254 -34.88 9.67 -31.19
C ALA A 254 -34.83 8.12 -31.38
N PRO A 255 -35.21 7.30 -30.37
CA PRO A 255 -34.87 5.88 -30.29
C PRO A 255 -35.79 5.00 -31.14
N GLY A 256 -35.22 4.03 -31.87
CA GLY A 256 -36.02 2.95 -32.46
C GLY A 256 -35.55 2.32 -33.77
N GLU A 257 -34.36 2.62 -34.29
CA GLU A 257 -33.82 1.94 -35.48
C GLU A 257 -32.40 1.49 -35.17
N ALA A 258 -32.19 0.17 -35.04
CA ALA A 258 -30.87 -0.42 -34.88
C ALA A 258 -30.01 -0.01 -36.07
N ASP A 259 -28.78 0.43 -35.81
CA ASP A 259 -27.86 0.87 -36.85
C ASP A 259 -27.62 -0.32 -37.80
N PRO A 260 -27.90 -0.20 -39.12
CA PRO A 260 -27.74 -1.31 -40.06
C PRO A 260 -26.33 -1.94 -40.03
N LEU A 261 -25.31 -1.21 -39.58
CA LEU A 261 -23.95 -1.71 -39.41
C LEU A 261 -23.80 -2.64 -38.20
N GLU A 262 -24.58 -2.46 -37.14
CA GLU A 262 -24.60 -3.33 -35.96
C GLU A 262 -25.12 -4.72 -36.35
N ALA A 263 -26.23 -4.78 -37.08
CA ALA A 263 -26.80 -6.02 -37.57
C ALA A 263 -25.85 -6.77 -38.53
N GLU A 264 -25.10 -6.05 -39.37
CA GLU A 264 -24.09 -6.64 -40.25
C GLU A 264 -22.90 -7.20 -39.48
N TYR A 265 -22.43 -6.47 -38.46
CA TYR A 265 -21.35 -6.91 -37.58
C TYR A 265 -21.72 -8.19 -36.82
N GLU A 266 -22.86 -8.21 -36.13
CA GLU A 266 -23.29 -9.39 -35.36
C GLU A 266 -23.41 -10.63 -36.24
N LYS A 267 -23.97 -10.45 -37.45
CA LYS A 267 -24.12 -11.54 -38.42
C LYS A 267 -22.78 -12.09 -38.91
N ARG A 268 -21.79 -11.23 -39.21
CA ARG A 268 -20.44 -11.68 -39.63
C ARG A 268 -19.64 -12.27 -38.47
N TRP A 269 -19.78 -11.72 -37.26
CA TRP A 269 -19.01 -12.18 -36.09
C TRP A 269 -19.36 -13.61 -35.70
N ALA A 270 -20.66 -13.94 -35.68
CA ALA A 270 -21.13 -15.29 -35.36
C ALA A 270 -20.64 -16.39 -36.32
N VAL A 271 -20.24 -16.02 -37.54
CA VAL A 271 -19.63 -16.94 -38.51
C VAL A 271 -18.11 -17.01 -38.32
N LEU A 272 -17.47 -15.85 -38.13
CA LEU A 272 -16.02 -15.75 -37.98
C LEU A 272 -15.51 -16.35 -36.68
N GLU A 273 -16.21 -16.13 -35.57
CA GLU A 273 -15.83 -16.63 -34.25
C GLU A 273 -15.63 -18.16 -34.25
N ARG A 274 -16.53 -18.90 -34.92
CA ARG A 274 -16.41 -20.35 -35.06
C ARG A 274 -15.17 -20.76 -35.87
N ARG A 275 -14.82 -20.01 -36.92
CA ARG A 275 -13.61 -20.24 -37.73
C ARG A 275 -12.34 -19.90 -36.95
N VAL A 276 -12.36 -18.83 -36.16
CA VAL A 276 -11.26 -18.44 -35.25
C VAL A 276 -11.01 -19.54 -34.23
N GLN A 277 -12.04 -20.00 -33.52
CA GLN A 277 -11.89 -21.07 -32.53
C GLN A 277 -11.37 -22.36 -33.17
N ALA A 278 -11.85 -22.72 -34.37
CA ALA A 278 -11.34 -23.89 -35.10
C ALA A 278 -9.85 -23.74 -35.48
N ALA A 279 -9.44 -22.58 -35.99
CA ALA A 279 -8.05 -22.31 -36.37
C ALA A 279 -7.10 -22.28 -35.16
N LEU A 280 -7.56 -21.78 -34.00
CA LEU A 280 -6.81 -21.80 -32.76
C LEU A 280 -6.64 -23.22 -32.21
N ARG A 281 -7.70 -24.04 -32.26
CA ARG A 281 -7.63 -25.46 -31.86
C ARG A 281 -6.71 -26.29 -32.76
N GLN A 282 -6.60 -25.92 -34.04
CA GLN A 282 -5.71 -26.58 -35.01
C GLN A 282 -4.25 -26.12 -34.87
N GLY A 283 -3.94 -25.16 -34.00
CA GLY A 283 -2.57 -24.71 -33.75
C GLY A 283 -1.91 -24.05 -34.96
N SER A 284 -2.62 -23.18 -35.69
CA SER A 284 -2.05 -22.51 -36.85
C SER A 284 -0.79 -21.71 -36.48
N ALA A 285 0.19 -21.65 -37.39
CA ALA A 285 1.42 -20.86 -37.18
C ALA A 285 1.16 -19.36 -36.95
N VAL A 286 -0.05 -18.89 -37.28
CA VAL A 286 -0.51 -17.51 -37.08
C VAL A 286 -1.50 -17.37 -35.91
N ALA A 287 -1.62 -18.38 -35.03
CA ALA A 287 -2.58 -18.39 -33.92
C ALA A 287 -2.50 -17.13 -33.04
N SER A 288 -1.30 -16.63 -32.74
CA SER A 288 -1.13 -15.39 -31.97
C SER A 288 -1.65 -14.15 -32.70
N LYS A 289 -1.52 -14.10 -34.04
CA LYS A 289 -2.06 -12.99 -34.85
C LYS A 289 -3.58 -13.08 -34.98
N ILE A 290 -4.12 -14.29 -35.12
CA ILE A 290 -5.57 -14.54 -35.15
C ILE A 290 -6.20 -14.08 -33.83
N ARG A 291 -5.61 -14.42 -32.68
CA ARG A 291 -6.06 -13.94 -31.35
C ARG A 291 -6.08 -12.41 -31.26
N ALA A 292 -4.96 -11.76 -31.58
CA ALA A 292 -4.86 -10.30 -31.50
C ALA A 292 -5.88 -9.56 -32.38
N VAL A 293 -6.14 -10.06 -33.60
CA VAL A 293 -7.13 -9.44 -34.50
C VAL A 293 -8.56 -9.75 -34.04
N ALA A 294 -8.82 -10.95 -33.50
CA ALA A 294 -10.13 -11.30 -32.94
C ALA A 294 -10.47 -10.43 -31.71
N ASP A 295 -9.52 -10.22 -30.80
CA ASP A 295 -9.69 -9.35 -29.63
C ASP A 295 -9.96 -7.90 -30.04
N PHE A 296 -9.25 -7.42 -31.07
CA PHE A 296 -9.50 -6.10 -31.65
C PHE A 296 -10.90 -5.97 -32.22
N VAL A 297 -11.38 -6.95 -33.00
CA VAL A 297 -12.72 -6.92 -33.60
C VAL A 297 -13.79 -6.93 -32.52
N SER A 298 -13.66 -7.81 -31.52
CA SER A 298 -14.56 -7.91 -30.37
C SER A 298 -14.63 -6.60 -29.59
N ALA A 299 -13.47 -6.03 -29.21
CA ALA A 299 -13.39 -4.76 -28.50
C ALA A 299 -14.01 -3.59 -29.30
N LYS A 300 -13.82 -3.57 -30.64
CA LYS A 300 -14.44 -2.55 -31.50
C LYS A 300 -15.94 -2.73 -31.65
N GLY A 301 -16.45 -3.96 -31.66
CA GLY A 301 -17.87 -4.26 -31.61
C GLY A 301 -18.51 -3.76 -30.32
N SER A 302 -17.92 -4.08 -29.16
CA SER A 302 -18.42 -3.64 -27.85
C SER A 302 -18.41 -2.11 -27.69
N ALA A 303 -17.43 -1.43 -28.29
CA ALA A 303 -17.35 0.03 -28.33
C ALA A 303 -18.29 0.69 -29.37
N LYS A 304 -19.18 -0.07 -30.03
CA LYS A 304 -20.09 0.39 -31.10
C LYS A 304 -19.36 1.02 -32.30
N GLN A 305 -18.11 0.65 -32.54
CA GLN A 305 -17.30 1.09 -33.67
C GLN A 305 -17.41 0.10 -34.84
N PHE A 306 -18.64 -0.19 -35.27
CA PHE A 306 -18.95 -1.28 -36.20
C PHE A 306 -18.20 -1.19 -37.53
N LYS A 307 -17.95 0.02 -38.05
CA LYS A 307 -17.13 0.21 -39.27
C LYS A 307 -15.69 -0.27 -39.11
N ALA A 308 -15.05 0.01 -37.96
CA ALA A 308 -13.69 -0.45 -37.68
C ALA A 308 -13.65 -1.95 -37.36
N ALA A 309 -14.70 -2.45 -36.70
CA ALA A 309 -14.86 -3.88 -36.43
C ALA A 309 -15.00 -4.68 -37.73
N LEU A 310 -15.82 -4.22 -38.68
CA LEU A 310 -15.98 -4.84 -40.01
C LEU A 310 -14.67 -4.84 -40.81
N GLN A 311 -13.84 -3.79 -40.73
CA GLN A 311 -12.51 -3.78 -41.34
C GLN A 311 -11.53 -4.78 -40.68
N GLY A 312 -11.62 -4.93 -39.36
CA GLY A 312 -10.87 -5.95 -38.63
C GLY A 312 -11.31 -7.36 -39.02
N MET A 313 -12.61 -7.58 -39.27
CA MET A 313 -13.15 -8.85 -39.75
C MET A 313 -12.62 -9.24 -41.12
N ASP A 314 -12.51 -8.30 -42.07
CA ASP A 314 -11.92 -8.59 -43.39
C ASP A 314 -10.45 -9.03 -43.26
N SER A 315 -9.71 -8.45 -42.31
CA SER A 315 -8.33 -8.84 -42.00
C SER A 315 -8.26 -10.22 -41.34
N LEU A 316 -9.21 -10.53 -40.48
CA LEU A 316 -9.35 -11.82 -39.81
C LEU A 316 -9.74 -12.93 -40.81
N GLU A 317 -10.67 -12.65 -41.72
CA GLU A 317 -11.03 -13.53 -42.84
C GLU A 317 -9.82 -13.84 -43.70
N LYS A 318 -9.02 -12.84 -44.07
CA LYS A 318 -7.79 -13.04 -44.83
C LYS A 318 -6.77 -13.92 -44.10
N LEU A 319 -6.63 -13.78 -42.79
CA LEU A 319 -5.75 -14.65 -41.98
C LEU A 319 -6.28 -16.09 -41.87
N LEU A 320 -7.60 -16.27 -41.90
CA LEU A 320 -8.26 -17.58 -41.85
C LEU A 320 -8.37 -18.25 -43.22
N GLU A 321 -8.27 -17.49 -44.31
CA GLU A 321 -8.26 -17.98 -45.70
C GLU A 321 -6.86 -18.19 -46.26
N ALA A 322 -5.84 -17.60 -45.63
CA ALA A 322 -4.46 -17.92 -45.93
C ALA A 322 -4.32 -19.45 -45.86
N PRO A 323 -4.02 -20.13 -46.99
CA PRO A 323 -3.79 -21.56 -46.98
C PRO A 323 -2.73 -21.82 -45.91
N PRO A 324 -2.87 -22.87 -45.06
CA PRO A 324 -1.81 -23.25 -44.15
C PRO A 324 -0.56 -23.37 -45.01
N GLU A 325 0.34 -22.40 -44.85
CA GLU A 325 1.44 -22.18 -45.77
C GLU A 325 2.21 -23.50 -45.79
N ALA A 326 2.07 -24.21 -46.91
CA ALA A 326 2.48 -25.59 -47.01
C ALA A 326 3.97 -25.60 -46.68
N ALA A 327 4.31 -26.24 -45.56
CA ALA A 327 5.69 -26.58 -45.23
C ALA A 327 6.33 -27.11 -46.50
N ALA A 328 7.38 -26.43 -46.96
CA ALA A 328 8.09 -26.78 -48.18
C ALA A 328 8.43 -28.29 -48.15
N PRO A 329 8.31 -29.02 -49.27
CA PRO A 329 8.67 -30.43 -49.31
C PRO A 329 10.18 -30.55 -49.32
N THR A 330 10.80 -30.61 -48.15
CA THR A 330 12.09 -31.30 -48.00
C THR A 330 11.80 -32.79 -47.90
N GLY A 331 12.35 -33.53 -48.85
CA GLY A 331 12.27 -34.97 -48.90
C GLY A 331 12.89 -35.64 -47.68
N GLU A 332 12.51 -36.92 -47.58
CA GLU A 332 13.10 -37.96 -46.75
C GLU A 332 12.87 -37.82 -45.24
N ALA A 333 11.96 -38.66 -44.75
CA ALA A 333 11.56 -38.78 -43.36
C ALA A 333 12.77 -39.09 -42.44
N PRO A 334 13.07 -38.25 -41.44
CA PRO A 334 13.87 -38.68 -40.31
C PRO A 334 12.95 -39.36 -39.28
N ALA A 335 13.54 -40.36 -38.63
CA ALA A 335 12.97 -41.17 -37.55
C ALA A 335 12.39 -40.32 -36.40
N PRO A 336 11.49 -40.87 -35.57
CA PRO A 336 10.93 -40.19 -34.40
C PRO A 336 12.04 -39.90 -33.39
N GLY A 337 12.53 -38.66 -33.36
CA GLY A 337 13.64 -38.27 -32.48
C GLY A 337 13.80 -36.75 -32.26
N ASP A 338 13.64 -35.92 -33.29
CA ASP A 338 14.01 -34.50 -33.19
C ASP A 338 12.83 -33.56 -33.43
N ARG A 339 12.14 -33.15 -32.35
CA ARG A 339 11.41 -31.88 -32.36
C ARG A 339 12.40 -30.79 -31.94
N PRO A 340 12.47 -29.64 -32.61
CA PRO A 340 13.31 -28.53 -32.16
C PRO A 340 12.85 -28.11 -30.77
N VAL A 341 13.69 -28.38 -29.77
CA VAL A 341 13.45 -28.02 -28.39
C VAL A 341 13.40 -26.50 -28.32
N ASN A 342 12.34 -25.94 -27.75
CA ASN A 342 12.27 -24.50 -27.50
C ASN A 342 13.24 -24.16 -26.36
N GLU A 343 14.47 -23.80 -26.71
CA GLU A 343 15.57 -23.53 -25.79
C GLU A 343 15.22 -22.47 -24.73
N GLY A 344 14.38 -21.49 -25.10
CA GLY A 344 13.90 -20.48 -24.17
C GLY A 344 12.95 -21.03 -23.11
N ALA A 345 12.07 -21.96 -23.49
CA ALA A 345 11.19 -22.63 -22.54
C ALA A 345 11.99 -23.51 -21.56
N ALA A 346 13.04 -24.19 -22.05
CA ALA A 346 13.93 -25.00 -21.21
C ALA A 346 14.69 -24.15 -20.19
N PHE A 347 15.22 -22.98 -20.60
CA PHE A 347 15.86 -22.04 -19.67
C PHE A 347 14.89 -21.53 -18.60
N ASN A 348 13.70 -21.07 -18.99
CA ASN A 348 12.73 -20.52 -18.04
C ASN A 348 12.27 -21.56 -17.00
N ALA A 349 12.02 -22.80 -17.44
CA ALA A 349 11.66 -23.89 -16.54
C ALA A 349 12.78 -24.18 -15.52
N ARG A 350 14.03 -24.22 -15.96
CA ARG A 350 15.18 -24.46 -15.08
C ARG A 350 15.42 -23.29 -14.12
N PHE A 351 15.33 -22.06 -14.62
CA PHE A 351 15.47 -20.87 -13.78
C PHE A 351 14.41 -20.83 -12.68
N ALA A 352 13.13 -21.06 -13.03
CA ALA A 352 12.03 -21.13 -12.08
C ALA A 352 12.25 -22.20 -10.99
N ALA A 353 12.75 -23.38 -11.37
CA ALA A 353 13.06 -24.46 -10.43
C ALA A 353 14.20 -24.11 -9.45
N LEU A 354 15.14 -23.24 -9.85
CA LEU A 354 16.26 -22.81 -9.00
C LEU A 354 15.94 -21.61 -8.09
N MET A 355 14.93 -20.81 -8.44
CA MET A 355 14.62 -19.56 -7.73
C MET A 355 14.47 -19.70 -6.21
N PRO A 356 13.80 -20.73 -5.64
CA PRO A 356 13.71 -20.88 -4.19
C PRO A 356 15.09 -21.02 -3.51
N LYS A 357 15.99 -21.84 -4.10
CA LYS A 357 17.35 -22.07 -3.59
C LYS A 357 18.23 -20.83 -3.76
N ILE A 358 18.08 -20.13 -4.88
CA ILE A 358 18.78 -18.87 -5.13
C ILE A 358 18.37 -17.83 -4.08
N LYS A 359 17.07 -17.70 -3.75
CA LYS A 359 16.59 -16.76 -2.72
C LYS A 359 17.18 -17.04 -1.34
N GLU A 360 17.25 -18.31 -0.94
CA GLU A 360 17.85 -18.72 0.33
C GLU A 360 19.35 -18.38 0.40
N ALA A 361 20.10 -18.65 -0.67
CA ALA A 361 21.55 -18.44 -0.71
C ALA A 361 21.98 -16.99 -1.00
N MET A 362 21.12 -16.17 -1.62
CA MET A 362 21.43 -14.76 -1.96
C MET A 362 21.67 -13.87 -0.73
N ALA A 363 21.20 -14.27 0.46
CA ALA A 363 21.44 -13.53 1.70
C ALA A 363 22.92 -13.53 2.14
N SER A 364 23.70 -14.53 1.72
CA SER A 364 25.07 -14.76 2.17
C SER A 364 26.12 -14.74 1.06
N ASN A 365 25.72 -14.72 -0.22
CA ASN A 365 26.65 -14.79 -1.35
C ASN A 365 26.34 -13.77 -2.46
N GLY A 366 27.08 -12.65 -2.47
CA GLY A 366 26.94 -11.60 -3.48
C GLY A 366 27.35 -12.00 -4.90
N GLU A 367 28.22 -13.01 -5.05
CA GLU A 367 28.67 -13.51 -6.35
C GLU A 367 27.57 -14.34 -7.05
N LEU A 368 26.78 -15.10 -6.28
CA LEU A 368 25.61 -15.81 -6.78
C LEU A 368 24.62 -14.86 -7.47
N LYS A 369 24.37 -13.69 -6.88
CA LYS A 369 23.47 -12.66 -7.43
C LYS A 369 23.97 -12.11 -8.76
N ALA A 370 25.29 -11.92 -8.91
CA ALA A 370 25.89 -11.45 -10.15
C ALA A 370 25.68 -12.47 -11.28
N LYS A 371 25.90 -13.77 -11.01
CA LYS A 371 25.73 -14.85 -11.99
C LYS A 371 24.28 -15.05 -12.43
N VAL A 372 23.33 -14.94 -11.50
CA VAL A 372 21.89 -14.97 -11.81
C VAL A 372 21.48 -13.80 -12.71
N THR A 373 22.01 -12.61 -12.44
CA THR A 373 21.75 -11.43 -13.28
C THR A 373 22.36 -11.59 -14.68
N GLU A 374 23.57 -12.14 -14.77
CA GLU A 374 24.23 -12.44 -16.04
C GLU A 374 23.45 -13.49 -16.86
N ALA A 375 22.91 -14.52 -16.20
CA ALA A 375 22.09 -15.56 -16.85
C ALA A 375 20.81 -14.97 -17.46
N GLY A 376 20.13 -14.09 -16.73
CA GLY A 376 18.96 -13.36 -17.23
C GLY A 376 19.28 -12.46 -18.43
N ALA A 377 20.42 -11.75 -18.37
CA ALA A 377 20.87 -10.91 -19.49
C ALA A 377 21.17 -11.75 -20.76
N ALA A 378 21.85 -12.88 -20.61
CA ALA A 378 22.13 -13.80 -21.71
C ALA A 378 20.84 -14.38 -22.33
N ALA A 379 19.87 -14.79 -21.51
CA ALA A 379 18.59 -15.30 -21.98
C ALA A 379 17.78 -14.23 -22.75
N SER A 380 17.74 -12.99 -22.26
CA SER A 380 17.05 -11.89 -22.94
C SER A 380 17.65 -11.56 -24.32
N SER A 381 18.95 -11.80 -24.48
CA SER A 381 19.68 -11.67 -25.75
C SER A 381 19.56 -12.90 -26.66
N ARG A 382 18.72 -13.87 -26.31
CA ARG A 382 18.55 -15.18 -26.99
C ARG A 382 19.84 -16.00 -27.08
N GLN A 383 20.78 -15.80 -26.15
CA GLN A 383 22.00 -16.61 -26.02
C GLN A 383 21.74 -17.75 -25.03
N PHE A 384 20.81 -18.66 -25.36
CA PHE A 384 20.32 -19.66 -24.41
C PHE A 384 21.38 -20.67 -23.97
N GLU A 385 22.34 -21.00 -24.85
CA GLU A 385 23.48 -21.85 -24.49
C GLU A 385 24.34 -21.22 -23.38
N ARG A 386 24.68 -19.92 -23.50
CA ARG A 386 25.40 -19.17 -22.46
C ARG A 386 24.56 -19.03 -21.20
N ALA A 387 23.27 -18.77 -21.34
CA ALA A 387 22.36 -18.62 -20.21
C ALA A 387 22.25 -19.92 -19.41
N GLN A 388 22.19 -21.08 -20.07
CA GLN A 388 22.21 -22.38 -19.40
C GLN A 388 23.55 -22.68 -18.72
N GLY A 389 24.69 -22.35 -19.35
CA GLY A 389 26.00 -22.48 -18.72
C GLY A 389 26.13 -21.64 -17.44
N LEU A 390 25.54 -20.44 -17.42
CA LEU A 390 25.48 -19.62 -16.19
C LEU A 390 24.55 -20.20 -15.12
N LEU A 391 23.50 -20.93 -15.50
CA LEU A 391 22.68 -21.67 -14.53
C LEU A 391 23.41 -22.89 -13.96
N ASP A 392 24.26 -23.56 -14.75
CA ASP A 392 25.13 -24.63 -14.25
C ASP A 392 26.08 -24.09 -13.16
N GLU A 393 26.71 -22.93 -13.41
CA GLU A 393 27.57 -22.27 -12.41
C GLU A 393 26.78 -21.88 -11.15
N VAL A 394 25.54 -21.39 -11.29
CA VAL A 394 24.66 -21.07 -10.17
C VAL A 394 24.31 -22.33 -9.37
N GLU A 395 24.00 -23.44 -10.03
CA GLU A 395 23.75 -24.73 -9.39
C GLU A 395 24.97 -25.28 -8.65
N ASP A 396 26.17 -25.17 -9.24
CA ASP A 396 27.42 -25.56 -8.60
C ASP A 396 27.72 -24.71 -7.36
N MET A 397 27.47 -23.39 -7.43
CA MET A 397 27.61 -22.50 -6.27
C MET A 397 26.60 -22.84 -5.17
N LEU A 398 25.37 -23.20 -5.52
CA LEU A 398 24.36 -23.67 -4.57
C LEU A 398 24.72 -25.02 -3.96
N ALA A 399 25.27 -25.94 -4.76
CA ALA A 399 25.73 -27.25 -4.27
C ALA A 399 26.94 -27.11 -3.35
N ALA A 400 27.88 -26.22 -3.67
CA ALA A 400 29.01 -25.89 -2.82
C ALA A 400 28.58 -25.22 -1.51
N ALA A 401 27.58 -24.33 -1.56
CA ALA A 401 26.99 -23.72 -0.38
C ALA A 401 26.26 -24.76 0.50
N GLY A 402 25.59 -25.75 -0.11
CA GLY A 402 24.90 -26.83 0.60
C GLY A 402 25.80 -27.94 1.14
N THR A 403 27.02 -28.09 0.61
CA THR A 403 28.02 -29.09 1.04
C THR A 403 29.12 -28.52 1.93
N ALA A 404 29.10 -27.21 2.21
CA ALA A 404 29.82 -26.70 3.36
C ALA A 404 29.37 -27.51 4.58
N PRO A 405 30.29 -28.19 5.31
CA PRO A 405 29.92 -28.95 6.49
C PRO A 405 29.14 -28.01 7.38
N LYS A 406 27.90 -28.38 7.79
CA LYS A 406 27.06 -27.65 8.74
C LYS A 406 28.01 -26.98 9.73
N GLY A 407 28.22 -25.68 9.49
CA GLY A 407 29.29 -24.95 10.15
C GLY A 407 29.09 -25.17 11.63
N GLU A 408 30.18 -25.49 12.32
CA GLU A 408 30.26 -25.48 13.78
C GLU A 408 29.40 -24.30 14.26
N GLU A 409 28.22 -24.65 14.80
CA GLU A 409 27.11 -23.72 14.99
C GLU A 409 27.67 -22.53 15.78
N ASP A 410 27.56 -21.31 15.24
CA ASP A 410 28.21 -20.15 15.84
C ASP A 410 27.94 -20.19 17.35
N PRO A 411 28.99 -20.29 18.21
CA PRO A 411 28.80 -20.46 19.64
C PRO A 411 27.91 -19.35 20.22
N LYS A 412 27.89 -18.16 19.59
CA LYS A 412 27.01 -17.05 19.95
C LYS A 412 25.54 -17.31 19.57
N ALA A 413 25.26 -18.00 18.47
CA ALA A 413 23.90 -18.40 18.11
C ALA A 413 23.32 -19.44 19.09
N ALA A 414 24.16 -20.37 19.57
CA ALA A 414 23.78 -21.31 20.62
C ALA A 414 23.52 -20.59 21.96
N GLU A 415 24.40 -19.66 22.37
CA GLU A 415 24.22 -18.85 23.58
C GLU A 415 22.96 -17.98 23.48
N HIS A 416 22.69 -17.37 22.32
CA HIS A 416 21.50 -16.56 22.08
C HIS A 416 20.22 -17.36 22.30
N ARG A 417 20.09 -18.54 21.66
CA ARG A 417 18.93 -19.41 21.83
C ARG A 417 18.74 -19.86 23.27
N ALA A 418 19.83 -20.19 23.97
CA ALA A 418 19.77 -20.57 25.39
C ALA A 418 19.27 -19.41 26.27
N LEU A 419 19.73 -18.19 26.03
CA LEU A 419 19.32 -17.00 26.78
C LEU A 419 17.87 -16.62 26.48
N LEU A 420 17.46 -16.67 25.21
CA LEU A 420 16.10 -16.38 24.78
C LEU A 420 15.11 -17.39 25.38
N ALA A 421 15.41 -18.69 25.32
CA ALA A 421 14.59 -19.73 25.94
C ALA A 421 14.41 -19.53 27.47
N ARG A 422 15.41 -18.98 28.16
CA ARG A 422 15.33 -18.66 29.59
C ARG A 422 14.46 -17.43 29.87
N LEU A 423 14.54 -16.40 29.04
CA LEU A 423 13.83 -15.13 29.24
C LEU A 423 12.38 -15.15 28.73
N GLN A 424 12.09 -15.96 27.71
CA GLN A 424 10.76 -16.09 27.10
C GLN A 424 9.62 -16.23 28.13
N PRO A 425 9.66 -17.17 29.10
CA PRO A 425 8.56 -17.31 30.06
C PRO A 425 8.34 -16.07 30.94
N LEU A 426 9.40 -15.33 31.28
CA LEU A 426 9.29 -14.08 32.06
C LEU A 426 8.70 -12.95 31.22
N TYR A 427 9.08 -12.88 29.95
CA TYR A 427 8.52 -11.93 29.00
C TYR A 427 7.04 -12.20 28.77
N ASP A 428 6.66 -13.46 28.54
CA ASP A 428 5.25 -13.88 28.38
C ASP A 428 4.43 -13.56 29.63
N GLN A 429 4.97 -13.83 30.83
CA GLN A 429 4.33 -13.51 32.10
C GLN A 429 4.14 -12.00 32.29
N ALA A 430 5.16 -11.20 31.95
CA ALA A 430 5.08 -9.74 32.00
C ALA A 430 4.05 -9.20 30.99
N ASN A 431 3.87 -9.85 29.85
CA ASN A 431 2.93 -9.45 28.81
C ASN A 431 1.48 -9.84 29.12
N GLY A 432 1.25 -10.77 30.05
CA GLY A 432 -0.07 -11.28 30.47
C GLY A 432 -0.98 -10.31 31.24
N GLY A 433 -0.89 -9.00 31.00
CA GLY A 433 -1.80 -7.97 31.56
C GLY A 433 -1.51 -7.56 33.00
N GLY A 434 -2.50 -7.03 33.72
CA GLY A 434 -2.43 -6.80 35.18
C GLY A 434 -1.36 -5.82 35.71
N LEU A 435 -0.57 -5.20 34.84
CA LEU A 435 0.49 -4.26 35.21
C LEU A 435 -0.08 -2.87 35.53
N SER A 436 0.53 -2.20 36.50
CA SER A 436 0.27 -0.77 36.76
C SER A 436 0.68 0.09 35.55
N PRO A 437 0.19 1.34 35.41
CA PRO A 437 0.59 2.22 34.30
C PRO A 437 2.12 2.44 34.20
N GLU A 438 2.81 2.50 35.33
CA GLU A 438 4.28 2.63 35.37
C GLU A 438 4.99 1.34 34.89
N GLN A 439 4.44 0.18 35.28
CA GLN A 439 4.91 -1.11 34.81
C GLN A 439 4.61 -1.31 33.31
N GLN A 440 3.47 -0.83 32.81
CA GLN A 440 3.16 -0.86 31.37
C GLN A 440 4.17 -0.03 30.56
N ALA A 441 4.54 1.16 31.03
CA ALA A 441 5.57 1.96 30.37
C ALA A 441 6.94 1.26 30.36
N SER A 442 7.24 0.47 31.40
CA SER A 442 8.45 -0.35 31.47
C SER A 442 8.38 -1.56 30.53
N LEU A 443 7.21 -2.21 30.43
CA LEU A 443 6.97 -3.30 29.48
C LEU A 443 7.13 -2.84 28.03
N GLN A 444 6.72 -1.62 27.67
CA GLN A 444 6.96 -1.07 26.33
C GLN A 444 8.45 -0.95 25.99
N LYS A 445 9.30 -0.59 26.97
CA LYS A 445 10.76 -0.56 26.78
C LYS A 445 11.34 -1.95 26.61
N VAL A 446 10.80 -2.93 27.35
CA VAL A 446 11.16 -4.34 27.20
C VAL A 446 10.79 -4.84 25.80
N HIS A 447 9.57 -4.56 25.33
CA HIS A 447 9.10 -4.91 23.98
C HIS A 447 10.03 -4.38 22.89
N ALA A 448 10.37 -3.09 22.95
CA ALA A 448 11.27 -2.49 21.97
C ALA A 448 12.67 -3.13 21.96
N ALA A 449 13.20 -3.48 23.14
CA ALA A 449 14.48 -4.16 23.25
C ALA A 449 14.41 -5.63 22.80
N TRP A 450 13.31 -6.33 23.08
CA TRP A 450 13.07 -7.70 22.63
C TRP A 450 13.06 -7.79 21.11
N ASN A 451 12.26 -6.97 20.44
CA ASN A 451 12.18 -6.93 18.97
C ASN A 451 13.53 -6.57 18.34
N MET A 452 14.27 -5.63 18.93
CA MET A 452 15.61 -5.26 18.43
C MET A 452 16.61 -6.42 18.57
N ALA A 453 16.46 -7.29 19.57
CA ALA A 453 17.28 -8.49 19.72
C ALA A 453 16.94 -9.54 18.65
N GLU A 454 15.65 -9.79 18.40
CA GLU A 454 15.19 -10.69 17.33
C GLU A 454 15.65 -10.22 15.95
N GLU A 455 15.42 -8.95 15.59
CA GLU A 455 15.89 -8.38 14.31
C GLU A 455 17.42 -8.48 14.14
N SER A 456 18.16 -8.30 15.24
CA SER A 456 19.63 -8.46 15.20
C SER A 456 20.04 -9.91 14.99
N ALA A 457 19.32 -10.86 15.58
CA ALA A 457 19.58 -12.29 15.42
C ALA A 457 19.22 -12.77 14.01
N ASP A 458 18.11 -12.31 13.44
CA ASP A 458 17.67 -12.62 12.07
C ASP A 458 18.66 -12.07 11.03
N ALA A 459 19.30 -10.93 11.31
CA ALA A 459 20.39 -10.40 10.52
C ALA A 459 21.73 -11.14 10.71
N GLY A 460 21.77 -12.23 11.49
CA GLY A 460 22.98 -12.99 11.81
C GLY A 460 23.93 -12.32 12.81
N ASN A 461 23.53 -11.22 13.44
CA ASN A 461 24.33 -10.48 14.42
C ASN A 461 24.02 -10.93 15.87
N PHE A 462 24.36 -12.18 16.16
CA PHE A 462 24.09 -12.80 17.47
C PHE A 462 24.80 -12.11 18.64
N GLU A 463 25.94 -11.45 18.42
CA GLU A 463 26.64 -10.69 19.47
C GLU A 463 25.85 -9.47 19.95
N ARG A 464 25.26 -8.73 19.01
CA ARG A 464 24.39 -7.60 19.33
C ARG A 464 23.11 -8.08 20.01
N ALA A 465 22.47 -9.12 19.48
CA ALA A 465 21.27 -9.71 20.06
C ALA A 465 21.50 -10.17 21.51
N LEU A 466 22.60 -10.88 21.76
CA LEU A 466 23.03 -11.29 23.10
C LEU A 466 23.25 -10.10 24.03
N THR A 467 23.89 -9.03 23.55
CA THR A 467 24.14 -7.84 24.37
C THR A 467 22.82 -7.20 24.83
N ILE A 468 21.81 -7.16 23.96
CA ILE A 468 20.50 -6.61 24.28
C ILE A 468 19.76 -7.50 25.28
N LEU A 469 19.72 -8.81 25.05
CA LEU A 469 19.08 -9.77 25.96
C LEU A 469 19.76 -9.84 27.33
N LYS A 470 21.10 -9.82 27.39
CA LYS A 470 21.86 -9.76 28.66
C LYS A 470 21.54 -8.48 29.43
N ARG A 471 21.39 -7.34 28.74
CA ARG A 471 20.99 -6.09 29.39
C ARG A 471 19.56 -6.14 29.95
N LEU A 472 18.65 -6.84 29.28
CA LEU A 472 17.29 -7.07 29.78
C LEU A 472 17.28 -7.98 31.02
N ASP A 473 18.11 -9.01 31.03
CA ASP A 473 18.30 -9.96 32.14
C ASP A 473 18.95 -9.28 33.36
N GLU A 474 20.13 -8.68 33.17
CA GLU A 474 20.92 -8.01 34.22
C GLU A 474 20.20 -6.79 34.80
N GLY A 475 19.44 -6.08 33.97
CA GLY A 475 18.65 -4.92 34.41
C GLY A 475 17.52 -5.30 35.37
N GLY A 476 17.18 -6.59 35.49
CA GLY A 476 16.11 -7.08 36.36
C GLY A 476 14.72 -6.54 35.99
N LEU A 477 14.60 -5.81 34.87
CA LEU A 477 13.36 -5.19 34.42
C LEU A 477 12.31 -6.26 34.11
N LEU A 478 12.73 -7.32 33.41
CA LEU A 478 11.85 -8.43 33.05
C LEU A 478 11.37 -9.18 34.31
N ALA A 479 12.29 -9.51 35.22
CA ALA A 479 11.98 -10.18 36.48
C ALA A 479 11.11 -9.31 37.41
N GLY A 480 11.32 -7.98 37.42
CA GLY A 480 10.51 -7.05 38.19
C GLY A 480 9.08 -6.90 37.66
N LEU A 481 8.89 -7.05 36.35
CA LEU A 481 7.56 -7.09 35.72
C LEU A 481 6.87 -8.44 35.89
N ALA A 482 7.64 -9.53 35.91
CA ALA A 482 7.17 -10.90 36.14
C ALA A 482 7.03 -11.26 37.63
N GLY A 483 7.35 -10.34 38.55
CA GLY A 483 7.31 -10.57 39.99
C GLY A 483 5.94 -11.02 40.51
N PRO A 484 5.88 -11.61 41.73
CA PRO A 484 4.65 -12.12 42.30
C PRO A 484 3.59 -11.02 42.31
N ARG A 485 2.58 -11.18 41.46
CA ARG A 485 1.45 -10.24 41.42
C ARG A 485 0.84 -10.24 42.82
N PRO A 486 0.60 -9.06 43.43
CA PRO A 486 -0.15 -9.01 44.68
C PRO A 486 -1.46 -9.75 44.44
N ALA A 487 -1.73 -10.77 45.26
CA ALA A 487 -2.93 -11.60 45.15
C ALA A 487 -4.12 -10.67 44.91
N ALA A 488 -4.76 -10.83 43.76
CA ALA A 488 -5.81 -9.92 43.32
C ALA A 488 -6.80 -9.77 44.47
N THR A 489 -6.83 -8.59 45.08
CA THR A 489 -7.90 -8.24 45.99
C THR A 489 -9.18 -8.45 45.20
N THR A 490 -10.04 -9.34 45.69
CA THR A 490 -11.35 -9.70 45.12
C THR A 490 -12.25 -8.47 45.11
N GLY A 491 -11.94 -7.50 44.25
CA GLY A 491 -12.76 -6.34 43.94
C GLY A 491 -13.92 -6.82 43.07
N GLY A 492 -15.13 -6.40 43.44
CA GLY A 492 -16.41 -6.95 42.98
C GLY A 492 -16.50 -7.28 41.48
N GLY A 493 -17.24 -8.36 41.19
CA GLY A 493 -17.31 -9.05 39.90
C GLY A 493 -17.64 -8.22 38.66
N THR A 494 -18.11 -6.97 38.81
CA THR A 494 -18.34 -6.05 37.70
C THR A 494 -17.05 -5.62 37.02
N GLY A 495 -15.95 -5.41 37.76
CA GLY A 495 -14.66 -5.04 37.16
C GLY A 495 -13.97 -6.20 36.42
N ARG A 496 -14.33 -7.44 36.76
CA ARG A 496 -13.79 -8.66 36.13
C ARG A 496 -14.37 -8.86 34.74
N LEU A 497 -15.70 -8.83 34.62
CA LEU A 497 -16.41 -8.95 33.35
C LEU A 497 -15.96 -7.90 32.32
N VAL A 498 -15.76 -6.65 32.77
CA VAL A 498 -15.29 -5.57 31.87
C VAL A 498 -13.87 -5.86 31.37
N ARG A 499 -12.95 -6.34 32.22
CA ARG A 499 -11.58 -6.68 31.80
C ARG A 499 -11.54 -7.89 30.87
N GLN A 500 -12.33 -8.92 31.16
CA GLN A 500 -12.45 -10.11 30.30
C GLN A 500 -13.03 -9.72 28.93
N ARG A 501 -14.09 -8.92 28.89
CA ARG A 501 -14.67 -8.40 27.65
C ARG A 501 -13.68 -7.54 26.86
N SER A 502 -12.95 -6.64 27.52
CA SER A 502 -11.93 -5.82 26.84
C SER A 502 -10.76 -6.64 26.29
N PHE A 503 -10.32 -7.68 27.00
CA PHE A 503 -9.27 -8.58 26.50
C PHE A 503 -9.75 -9.35 25.28
N MET A 504 -10.95 -9.95 25.35
CA MET A 504 -11.50 -10.70 24.22
C MET A 504 -11.72 -9.80 23.00
N LEU A 505 -12.34 -8.63 23.15
CA LEU A 505 -12.53 -7.71 22.03
C LEU A 505 -11.20 -7.31 21.38
N LYS A 506 -10.13 -7.18 22.16
CA LYS A 506 -8.79 -6.86 21.65
C LYS A 506 -8.15 -8.02 20.90
N GLU A 507 -8.23 -9.24 21.43
CA GLU A 507 -7.70 -10.43 20.74
C GLU A 507 -8.55 -10.81 19.53
N TRP A 508 -9.87 -10.68 19.63
CA TRP A 508 -10.81 -10.93 18.53
C TRP A 508 -10.58 -9.95 17.38
N ALA A 509 -10.38 -8.66 17.66
CA ALA A 509 -10.09 -7.65 16.63
C ALA A 509 -8.81 -7.90 15.83
N ARG A 510 -7.89 -8.75 16.31
CA ARG A 510 -6.67 -9.12 15.57
C ARG A 510 -6.89 -10.28 14.60
N MET A 511 -7.91 -11.10 14.83
CA MET A 511 -8.14 -12.32 14.06
C MET A 511 -8.47 -12.05 12.59
N PRO A 512 -9.34 -11.08 12.23
CA PRO A 512 -9.60 -10.76 10.84
C PRO A 512 -8.33 -10.37 10.09
N ASP A 513 -7.49 -9.51 10.66
CA ASP A 513 -6.24 -9.05 10.01
C ASP A 513 -5.28 -10.22 9.74
N GLU A 514 -5.12 -11.13 10.70
CA GLU A 514 -4.27 -12.33 10.57
C GLU A 514 -4.81 -13.31 9.50
N LEU A 515 -6.13 -13.45 9.40
CA LEU A 515 -6.78 -14.32 8.40
C LEU A 515 -6.71 -13.71 7.01
N HIS A 516 -7.02 -12.42 6.85
CA HIS A 516 -6.86 -11.70 5.59
C HIS A 516 -5.43 -11.78 5.07
N ALA A 517 -4.42 -11.57 5.94
CA ALA A 517 -3.02 -11.69 5.53
C ALA A 517 -2.68 -13.08 4.94
N ARG A 518 -3.29 -14.15 5.46
CA ARG A 518 -3.10 -15.52 4.96
C ARG A 518 -3.86 -15.76 3.64
N LEU A 519 -5.06 -15.21 3.50
CA LEU A 519 -5.85 -15.30 2.27
C LEU A 519 -5.22 -14.53 1.12
N GLN A 520 -4.56 -13.40 1.39
CA GLN A 520 -3.75 -12.70 0.39
C GLN A 520 -2.57 -13.56 -0.10
N GLY A 521 -2.00 -14.40 0.76
CA GLY A 521 -1.04 -15.42 0.36
C GLY A 521 -1.65 -16.44 -0.62
N LEU A 522 -2.87 -16.92 -0.34
CA LEU A 522 -3.61 -17.82 -1.23
C LEU A 522 -3.93 -17.16 -2.58
N ARG A 523 -4.36 -15.89 -2.57
CA ARG A 523 -4.63 -15.12 -3.79
C ARG A 523 -3.41 -15.07 -4.71
N THR A 524 -2.24 -14.85 -4.11
CA THR A 524 -0.97 -14.84 -4.85
C THR A 524 -0.66 -16.23 -5.45
N LEU A 525 -0.86 -17.31 -4.69
CA LEU A 525 -0.63 -18.67 -5.16
C LEU A 525 -1.60 -19.08 -6.28
N LEU A 526 -2.88 -18.69 -6.17
CA LEU A 526 -3.89 -18.97 -7.20
C LEU A 526 -3.59 -18.21 -8.49
N ALA A 527 -3.22 -16.93 -8.38
CA ALA A 527 -2.82 -16.12 -9.52
C ALA A 527 -1.60 -16.71 -10.27
N ASP A 528 -0.66 -17.31 -9.53
CA ASP A 528 0.52 -17.96 -10.10
C ASP A 528 0.23 -19.33 -10.74
N SER A 529 -0.86 -19.99 -10.37
CA SER A 529 -1.15 -21.38 -10.78
C SER A 529 -1.80 -21.52 -12.17
N GLU A 530 -2.29 -20.44 -12.79
CA GLU A 530 -3.13 -20.43 -14.01
C GLU A 530 -4.33 -21.42 -13.98
N ALA A 531 -4.65 -21.99 -12.81
CA ALA A 531 -5.53 -23.15 -12.70
C ALA A 531 -7.02 -22.78 -12.57
N ASP A 532 -7.33 -21.54 -12.22
CA ASP A 532 -8.70 -21.06 -12.01
C ASP A 532 -9.03 -19.89 -12.95
N GLU A 533 -10.25 -19.89 -13.49
CA GLU A 533 -10.72 -18.85 -14.42
C GLU A 533 -11.06 -17.54 -13.68
N ASP A 534 -11.28 -17.61 -12.36
CA ASP A 534 -11.59 -16.46 -11.48
C ASP A 534 -11.00 -16.64 -10.06
N PRO A 535 -9.67 -16.48 -9.88
CA PRO A 535 -9.02 -16.65 -8.59
C PRO A 535 -9.48 -15.58 -7.57
N ASP A 536 -9.88 -14.41 -8.05
CA ASP A 536 -10.34 -13.32 -7.19
C ASP A 536 -11.73 -13.62 -6.64
N GLY A 537 -12.68 -14.07 -7.47
CA GLY A 537 -14.01 -14.48 -7.01
C GLY A 537 -13.98 -15.65 -6.03
N LEU A 538 -13.05 -16.59 -6.19
CA LEU A 538 -12.87 -17.68 -5.23
C LEU A 538 -12.35 -17.16 -3.87
N VAL A 539 -11.34 -16.29 -3.89
CA VAL A 539 -10.77 -15.71 -2.66
C VAL A 539 -11.81 -14.86 -1.94
N ASP A 540 -12.52 -13.98 -2.66
CA ASP A 540 -13.57 -13.14 -2.10
C ASP A 540 -14.68 -14.01 -1.46
N GLY A 541 -15.07 -15.12 -2.10
CA GLY A 541 -16.03 -16.07 -1.53
C GLY A 541 -15.54 -16.82 -0.28
N ILE A 542 -14.23 -17.07 -0.18
CA ILE A 542 -13.61 -17.63 1.03
C ILE A 542 -13.55 -16.58 2.14
N GLU A 543 -13.21 -15.32 1.81
CA GLU A 543 -13.21 -14.18 2.74
C GLU A 543 -14.61 -13.98 3.34
N ASP A 544 -15.65 -13.87 2.52
CA ASP A 544 -17.05 -13.73 2.96
C ASP A 544 -17.48 -14.86 3.89
N ALA A 545 -17.10 -16.11 3.57
CA ALA A 545 -17.46 -17.27 4.37
C ALA A 545 -16.67 -17.36 5.69
N LEU A 546 -15.44 -16.83 5.73
CA LEU A 546 -14.65 -16.71 6.96
C LEU A 546 -15.19 -15.61 7.87
N ASP A 547 -15.52 -14.44 7.30
CA ASP A 547 -16.14 -13.35 8.05
C ASP A 547 -17.47 -13.80 8.67
N GLY A 548 -18.28 -14.54 7.93
CA GLY A 548 -19.50 -15.16 8.47
C GLY A 548 -19.24 -16.11 9.64
N LEU A 549 -18.21 -16.96 9.56
CA LEU A 549 -17.81 -17.84 10.66
C LEU A 549 -17.33 -17.04 11.88
N LEU A 550 -16.57 -15.97 11.67
CA LEU A 550 -16.10 -15.10 12.74
C LEU A 550 -17.27 -14.41 13.44
N ASP A 551 -18.21 -13.85 12.69
CA ASP A 551 -19.41 -13.22 13.25
C ASP A 551 -20.22 -14.22 14.10
N GLU A 552 -20.42 -15.46 13.62
CA GLU A 552 -21.10 -16.51 14.40
C GLU A 552 -20.40 -16.87 15.71
N ILE A 553 -19.06 -16.96 15.67
CA ILE A 553 -18.26 -17.23 16.87
C ILE A 553 -18.35 -16.03 17.82
N GLN A 554 -18.25 -14.80 17.32
CA GLN A 554 -18.33 -13.58 18.11
C GLN A 554 -19.69 -13.47 18.81
N ASP A 555 -20.79 -13.67 18.07
CA ASP A 555 -22.15 -13.66 18.62
C ASP A 555 -22.32 -14.73 19.71
N THR A 556 -21.77 -15.92 19.48
CA THR A 556 -21.78 -17.00 20.48
C THR A 556 -21.01 -16.59 21.74
N MET A 557 -19.84 -15.96 21.59
CA MET A 557 -19.03 -15.48 22.70
C MET A 557 -19.74 -14.36 23.48
N ASP A 558 -20.31 -13.39 22.79
CA ASP A 558 -21.06 -12.29 23.42
C ASP A 558 -22.29 -12.81 24.17
N GLN A 559 -23.04 -13.76 23.59
CA GLN A 559 -24.16 -14.42 24.27
C GLN A 559 -23.71 -15.20 25.52
N ALA A 560 -22.63 -16.00 25.41
CA ALA A 560 -22.07 -16.75 26.53
C ALA A 560 -21.62 -15.84 27.68
N ILE A 561 -21.03 -14.68 27.40
CA ILE A 561 -20.69 -13.68 28.42
C ILE A 561 -21.95 -13.12 29.09
N ASN A 562 -22.95 -12.75 28.30
CA ASN A 562 -24.19 -12.17 28.83
C ASN A 562 -24.93 -13.15 29.73
N ASP A 563 -24.92 -14.43 29.38
CA ASP A 563 -25.53 -15.52 30.14
C ASP A 563 -24.65 -16.00 31.31
N GLY A 564 -23.36 -15.61 31.33
CA GLY A 564 -22.38 -16.08 32.30
C GLY A 564 -21.99 -17.55 32.14
N ASP A 565 -22.25 -18.16 30.98
CA ASP A 565 -21.94 -19.56 30.67
C ASP A 565 -20.59 -19.66 29.96
N THR A 566 -19.51 -19.76 30.73
CA THR A 566 -18.16 -19.93 30.17
C THR A 566 -17.89 -21.33 29.63
N ALA A 567 -18.80 -22.30 29.79
CA ALA A 567 -18.61 -23.63 29.23
C ALA A 567 -18.72 -23.63 27.69
N VAL A 568 -19.40 -22.63 27.12
CA VAL A 568 -19.57 -22.46 25.67
C VAL A 568 -18.22 -22.28 24.95
N PHE A 569 -17.22 -21.67 25.61
CA PHE A 569 -15.90 -21.44 25.01
C PHE A 569 -15.15 -22.74 24.68
N ALA A 570 -15.38 -23.82 25.45
CA ALA A 570 -14.74 -25.12 25.19
C ALA A 570 -15.22 -25.78 23.87
N GLY A 571 -16.41 -25.39 23.37
CA GLY A 571 -16.98 -25.91 22.12
C GLY A 571 -16.61 -25.13 20.87
N LEU A 572 -16.05 -23.91 21.00
CA LEU A 572 -15.77 -23.04 19.85
C LEU A 572 -14.72 -23.62 18.91
N ARG A 573 -13.69 -24.29 19.46
CA ARG A 573 -12.65 -24.96 18.66
C ARG A 573 -13.22 -26.10 17.83
N GLU A 574 -14.06 -26.93 18.43
CA GLU A 574 -14.72 -28.03 17.72
C GLU A 574 -15.67 -27.49 16.64
N ARG A 575 -16.36 -26.38 16.91
CA ARG A 575 -17.19 -25.70 15.92
C ARG A 575 -16.36 -25.22 14.73
N ALA A 576 -15.27 -24.49 14.96
CA ALA A 576 -14.36 -24.02 13.91
C ALA A 576 -13.82 -25.20 13.08
N ARG A 577 -13.42 -26.30 13.73
CA ARG A 577 -13.01 -27.54 13.04
C ARG A 577 -14.12 -28.13 12.19
N SER A 578 -15.34 -28.22 12.72
CA SER A 578 -16.48 -28.83 12.04
C SER A 578 -17.09 -27.95 10.94
N HIS A 579 -16.67 -26.69 10.82
CA HIS A 579 -17.21 -25.76 9.85
C HIS A 579 -16.94 -26.25 8.42
N ALA A 580 -17.96 -26.19 7.56
CA ALA A 580 -17.91 -26.76 6.22
C ALA A 580 -16.77 -26.17 5.37
N LEU A 581 -16.54 -24.85 5.48
CA LEU A 581 -15.44 -24.19 4.80
C LEU A 581 -14.08 -24.70 5.30
N MET A 582 -13.90 -24.84 6.62
CA MET A 582 -12.62 -25.29 7.18
C MET A 582 -12.33 -26.74 6.77
N GLN A 583 -13.33 -27.61 6.78
CA GLN A 583 -13.20 -28.98 6.28
C GLN A 583 -12.83 -29.01 4.79
N HIS A 584 -13.42 -28.13 3.99
CA HIS A 584 -13.11 -28.02 2.57
C HIS A 584 -11.65 -27.56 2.35
N LEU A 585 -11.25 -26.48 3.02
CA LEU A 585 -9.89 -25.90 2.93
C LEU A 585 -8.82 -26.87 3.43
N LEU A 586 -9.11 -27.71 4.43
CA LEU A 586 -8.18 -28.75 4.90
C LEU A 586 -7.92 -29.85 3.85
N THR A 587 -8.85 -30.05 2.92
CA THR A 587 -8.71 -31.06 1.85
C THR A 587 -8.15 -30.51 0.55
N ALA A 588 -7.96 -29.18 0.46
CA ALA A 588 -7.42 -28.53 -0.72
C ALA A 588 -5.90 -28.86 -0.85
N PRO A 589 -5.46 -29.47 -1.97
CA PRO A 589 -4.08 -29.95 -2.10
C PRO A 589 -3.05 -28.81 -2.20
N ASP A 590 -3.47 -27.65 -2.71
CA ASP A 590 -2.58 -26.51 -2.99
C ASP A 590 -2.74 -25.38 -1.96
N PHE A 591 -3.51 -25.61 -0.88
CA PHE A 591 -3.71 -24.64 0.20
C PHE A 591 -3.42 -25.26 1.56
N ASP A 592 -2.66 -24.54 2.39
CA ASP A 592 -2.41 -24.94 3.77
C ASP A 592 -3.60 -24.57 4.67
N GLY A 593 -4.73 -25.27 4.47
CA GLY A 593 -5.91 -25.14 5.33
C GLY A 593 -5.61 -25.48 6.80
N GLY A 594 -4.58 -26.28 7.06
CA GLY A 594 -4.11 -26.60 8.40
C GLY A 594 -3.54 -25.38 9.12
N ALA A 595 -2.76 -24.56 8.42
CA ALA A 595 -2.22 -23.33 8.96
C ALA A 595 -3.32 -22.29 9.24
N LEU A 596 -4.33 -22.18 8.36
CA LEU A 596 -5.48 -21.29 8.59
C LEU A 596 -6.28 -21.72 9.82
N LEU A 597 -6.64 -23.01 9.90
CA LEU A 597 -7.34 -23.57 11.06
C LEU A 597 -6.51 -23.41 12.34
N GLY A 598 -5.19 -23.62 12.27
CA GLY A 598 -4.28 -23.42 13.40
C GLY A 598 -4.25 -21.97 13.90
N ALA A 599 -4.40 -20.97 13.02
CA ALA A 599 -4.51 -19.56 13.41
C ALA A 599 -5.81 -19.30 14.20
N VAL A 600 -6.94 -19.79 13.69
CA VAL A 600 -8.25 -19.69 14.37
C VAL A 600 -8.22 -20.42 15.71
N GLU A 601 -7.72 -21.65 15.75
CA GLU A 601 -7.59 -22.43 16.99
C GLU A 601 -6.66 -21.77 18.00
N GLY A 602 -5.52 -21.23 17.55
CA GLY A 602 -4.58 -20.52 18.40
C GLY A 602 -5.19 -19.26 19.00
N ALA A 603 -6.00 -18.52 18.25
CA ALA A 603 -6.72 -17.36 18.76
C ALA A 603 -7.81 -17.76 19.76
N LEU A 604 -8.60 -18.78 19.45
CA LEU A 604 -9.60 -19.35 20.37
C LEU A 604 -8.95 -19.88 21.65
N GLU A 605 -7.78 -20.50 21.57
CA GLU A 605 -7.04 -20.98 22.75
C GLU A 605 -6.53 -19.81 23.61
N ARG A 606 -6.04 -18.71 23.01
CA ARG A 606 -5.66 -17.50 23.76
C ARG A 606 -6.86 -16.92 24.51
N ILE A 607 -8.01 -16.90 23.86
CA ILE A 607 -9.28 -16.44 24.46
C ILE A 607 -9.71 -17.38 25.59
N GLU A 608 -9.79 -18.69 25.33
CA GLU A 608 -10.17 -19.71 26.32
C GLU A 608 -9.24 -19.66 27.53
N ARG A 609 -7.93 -19.59 27.32
CA ARG A 609 -6.93 -19.48 28.39
C ARG A 609 -7.11 -18.21 29.19
N ALA A 610 -7.37 -17.06 28.56
CA ALA A 610 -7.61 -15.82 29.29
C ALA A 610 -8.92 -15.84 30.10
N MET A 611 -9.91 -16.60 29.65
CA MET A 611 -11.18 -16.79 30.36
C MET A 611 -11.05 -17.78 31.53
N LEU A 612 -10.16 -18.78 31.42
CA LEU A 612 -9.95 -19.83 32.42
C LEU A 612 -8.76 -19.58 33.38
N ALA A 613 -7.89 -18.60 33.11
CA ALA A 613 -6.70 -18.31 33.93
C ALA A 613 -6.98 -17.56 35.25
N ASP A 614 -8.24 -17.46 35.64
CA ASP A 614 -8.73 -16.97 36.95
C ASP A 614 -9.44 -18.13 37.69
#